data_AF-A0A1Y3MQ87-F1
#
_entry.id   AF-A0A1Y3MQ87-F1
#
_cell.length_a   1.000
_cell.length_b   1.000
_cell.length_c   1.000
_cell.angle_alpha   90.00
_cell.angle_beta   90.00
_cell.angle_gamma   90.00
#
_symmetry.space_group_name_H-M   'P 1'
#
loop_
_entity.id
_entity.type
_entity.pdbx_description
1 polymer ?
#
loop_
_entity_poly.entity_id
_entity_poly.type
_entity_poly.pdbx_seq_one_letter_code
_entity_poly.pdbx_strand_id
1 'polypeptide(L)'
;NTLGKFGPLFLKAVDLVISGNQDIIDDELHMVYTILGIFIIPTCNKSIETIKNGLNVFKYIPTENMDEIIKKFEDQINEHHDTHLADNTFVADDSHKKKRYTCSTMKIKAKFILYSIFKDEVMNTIIYLGNSAKRVYYASSVGLRGFETIIQDVTAFDLKTTAHFIEMADKLQDTENKLKSGYYGAPLSSFKFLSEFLGKPGCVRPERFKYQCDKRVFDEEYTEELASSSLNYIMTEYINKLNEFKKNLQVETEVVVSPDGIGDTLEKMLNTPFIKFHNKVIDDIAGHTFRYVEKSRVFLMNKVIKILKMTFVVHIIAIIIIVFLFLIYITKQIKHQLHIMDELISVILTVPLSVYNSSSKLKR
;
A
#
# COMPACT_ATOMS: atom_id res chain seq x y z
N ASN A 1 -23.48 -21.40 -11.77
CA ASN A 1 -23.69 -20.02 -11.29
C ASN A 1 -25.08 -19.74 -10.72
N THR A 2 -26.03 -20.68 -10.84
CA THR A 2 -27.46 -20.54 -10.51
C THR A 2 -27.80 -20.26 -9.04
N LEU A 3 -26.85 -20.41 -8.10
CA LEU A 3 -27.05 -20.09 -6.68
C LEU A 3 -26.49 -18.73 -6.26
N GLY A 4 -25.97 -17.90 -7.19
CA GLY A 4 -25.40 -16.58 -6.88
C GLY A 4 -24.15 -16.60 -5.99
N LYS A 5 -23.63 -17.77 -5.59
CA LYS A 5 -22.51 -17.92 -4.63
C LYS A 5 -21.16 -17.41 -5.14
N PHE A 6 -20.96 -17.35 -6.46
CA PHE A 6 -19.69 -16.90 -7.03
C PHE A 6 -19.47 -15.39 -6.86
N GLY A 7 -20.54 -14.60 -6.85
CA GLY A 7 -20.46 -13.16 -6.68
C GLY A 7 -19.86 -12.72 -5.34
N PRO A 8 -20.42 -13.19 -4.20
CA PRO A 8 -19.85 -12.96 -2.89
C PRO A 8 -18.41 -13.49 -2.75
N LEU A 9 -18.09 -14.63 -3.38
CA LEU A 9 -16.72 -15.16 -3.39
C LEU A 9 -15.76 -14.25 -4.17
N PHE A 10 -16.19 -13.72 -5.31
CA PHE A 10 -15.42 -12.75 -6.08
C PHE A 10 -15.21 -11.46 -5.29
N LEU A 11 -16.25 -10.90 -4.69
CA LEU A 11 -16.15 -9.71 -3.84
C LEU A 11 -15.19 -9.95 -2.66
N LYS A 12 -15.34 -11.08 -1.98
CA LYS A 12 -14.45 -11.48 -0.88
C LYS A 12 -13.01 -11.65 -1.36
N ALA A 13 -12.79 -12.23 -2.54
CA ALA A 13 -11.45 -12.36 -3.11
C ALA A 13 -10.84 -10.98 -3.43
N VAL A 14 -11.62 -10.06 -3.99
CA VAL A 14 -11.17 -8.67 -4.23
C VAL A 14 -10.82 -7.99 -2.90
N ASP A 15 -11.67 -8.10 -1.89
CA ASP A 15 -11.44 -7.49 -0.58
C ASP A 15 -10.22 -8.10 0.13
N LEU A 16 -10.04 -9.43 0.04
CA LEU A 16 -8.85 -10.12 0.57
C LEU A 16 -7.55 -9.72 -0.14
N VAL A 17 -7.61 -9.48 -1.46
CA VAL A 17 -6.45 -8.99 -2.21
C VAL A 17 -6.11 -7.56 -1.78
N ILE A 18 -7.11 -6.72 -1.52
CA ILE A 18 -6.87 -5.35 -1.01
C ILE A 18 -6.25 -5.42 0.39
N SER A 19 -6.85 -6.19 1.31
CA SER A 19 -6.36 -6.28 2.69
C SER A 19 -4.98 -6.93 2.78
N GLY A 20 -4.75 -8.05 2.10
CA GLY A 20 -3.46 -8.74 2.12
C GLY A 20 -2.33 -7.90 1.53
N ASN A 21 -2.60 -7.10 0.50
CA ASN A 21 -1.60 -6.15 -0.01
C ASN A 21 -1.32 -5.03 0.99
N GLN A 22 -2.30 -4.60 1.78
CA GLN A 22 -2.11 -3.59 2.82
C GLN A 22 -1.23 -4.12 3.96
N ASP A 23 -1.49 -5.34 4.43
CA ASP A 23 -0.70 -5.99 5.47
C ASP A 23 0.77 -6.16 5.04
N ILE A 24 1.02 -6.69 3.84
CA ILE A 24 2.39 -6.86 3.30
C ILE A 24 3.12 -5.52 3.19
N ILE A 25 2.43 -4.47 2.73
CA ILE A 25 3.02 -3.12 2.62
C ILE A 25 3.37 -2.58 4.02
N ASP A 26 2.51 -2.80 5.00
CA ASP A 26 2.72 -2.35 6.38
C ASP A 26 3.85 -3.13 7.09
N ASP A 27 4.02 -4.42 6.79
CA ASP A 27 5.14 -5.24 7.27
C ASP A 27 6.50 -4.79 6.69
N GLU A 28 6.56 -4.54 5.37
CA GLU A 28 7.75 -3.98 4.71
C GLU A 28 8.10 -2.59 5.28
N LEU A 29 7.08 -1.79 5.60
CA LEU A 29 7.25 -0.53 6.32
C LEU A 29 7.89 -0.74 7.70
N HIS A 30 7.39 -1.68 8.49
CA HIS A 30 7.97 -2.02 9.79
C HIS A 30 9.43 -2.47 9.69
N MET A 31 9.79 -3.21 8.65
CA MET A 31 11.18 -3.59 8.39
C MET A 31 12.05 -2.36 8.07
N VAL A 32 11.61 -1.49 7.16
CA VAL A 32 12.32 -0.25 6.81
C VAL A 32 12.44 0.69 8.03
N TYR A 33 11.40 0.81 8.85
CA TYR A 33 11.44 1.58 10.10
C TYR A 33 12.44 1.02 11.10
N THR A 34 12.47 -0.30 11.28
CA THR A 34 13.42 -0.96 12.17
C THR A 34 14.86 -0.72 11.71
N ILE A 35 15.13 -0.88 10.41
CA ILE A 35 16.44 -0.63 9.82
C ILE A 35 16.83 0.85 9.99
N LEU A 36 15.96 1.79 9.62
CA LEU A 36 16.24 3.23 9.77
C LEU A 36 16.40 3.64 11.23
N GLY A 37 15.61 3.09 12.15
CA GLY A 37 15.72 3.34 13.59
C GLY A 37 17.06 2.89 14.15
N ILE A 38 17.51 1.68 13.80
CA ILE A 38 18.80 1.13 14.24
C ILE A 38 19.98 1.97 13.69
N PHE A 39 19.92 2.42 12.43
CA PHE A 39 21.03 3.13 11.79
C PHE A 39 21.09 4.65 12.03
N ILE A 40 19.96 5.31 12.28
CA ILE A 40 19.89 6.78 12.39
C ILE A 40 19.91 7.26 13.85
N ILE A 41 19.46 6.42 14.79
CA ILE A 41 19.34 6.80 16.20
C ILE A 41 20.66 6.71 17.00
N PRO A 42 21.87 6.33 16.53
CA PRO A 42 23.06 6.44 17.40
C PRO A 42 23.46 7.87 17.80
N THR A 43 22.93 8.93 17.17
CA THR A 43 23.49 10.29 17.27
C THR A 43 22.73 11.32 18.13
N CYS A 44 21.74 10.93 18.95
CA CYS A 44 20.99 11.88 19.80
C CYS A 44 20.84 11.35 21.23
N ASN A 45 20.98 12.19 22.28
CA ASN A 45 20.89 11.80 23.71
C ASN A 45 19.68 10.93 24.12
N LYS A 46 18.55 10.96 23.39
CA LYS A 46 17.40 10.05 23.60
C LYS A 46 17.66 8.59 23.16
N SER A 47 18.76 8.36 22.45
CA SER A 47 19.20 7.04 21.99
C SER A 47 19.74 6.20 23.11
N ILE A 48 20.36 6.79 24.13
CA ILE A 48 20.94 6.06 25.26
C ILE A 48 19.84 5.31 26.02
N GLU A 49 18.67 5.92 26.20
CA GLU A 49 17.51 5.32 26.87
C GLU A 49 16.83 4.25 25.99
N THR A 50 16.78 4.47 24.68
CA THR A 50 16.22 3.50 23.71
C THR A 50 17.15 2.30 23.50
N ILE A 51 18.46 2.53 23.48
CA ILE A 51 19.51 1.50 23.44
C ILE A 51 19.53 0.73 24.77
N LYS A 52 19.39 1.39 25.93
CA LYS A 52 19.19 0.71 27.22
C LYS A 52 17.96 -0.21 27.20
N ASN A 53 16.84 0.27 26.66
CA ASN A 53 15.63 -0.54 26.54
C ASN A 53 15.76 -1.68 25.53
N GLY A 54 16.48 -1.48 24.42
CA GLY A 54 16.80 -2.53 23.46
C GLY A 54 17.82 -3.56 24.00
N LEU A 55 18.80 -3.13 24.78
CA LEU A 55 19.76 -3.99 25.47
C LEU A 55 19.10 -4.80 26.59
N ASN A 56 18.08 -4.25 27.26
CA ASN A 56 17.24 -4.99 28.22
C ASN A 56 16.46 -6.16 27.58
N VAL A 57 16.29 -6.20 26.25
CA VAL A 57 15.73 -7.37 25.56
C VAL A 57 16.74 -8.52 25.49
N PHE A 58 18.04 -8.25 25.57
CA PHE A 58 19.09 -9.29 25.61
C PHE A 58 19.28 -9.91 27.00
N LYS A 59 18.56 -9.41 28.01
CA LYS A 59 18.50 -9.98 29.37
C LYS A 59 17.77 -11.33 29.42
N TYR A 60 17.15 -11.75 28.32
CA TYR A 60 16.43 -13.02 28.16
C TYR A 60 17.27 -14.12 27.46
N ILE A 61 18.56 -13.88 27.22
CA ILE A 61 19.50 -14.84 26.63
C ILE A 61 20.48 -15.30 27.74
N PRO A 62 20.84 -16.60 27.82
CA PRO A 62 21.58 -17.16 28.97
C PRO A 62 22.89 -16.43 29.29
N THR A 63 23.09 -16.20 30.58
CA THR A 63 23.87 -15.12 31.22
C THR A 63 25.38 -15.35 31.33
N GLU A 64 25.88 -16.54 31.01
CA GLU A 64 27.22 -16.97 31.46
C GLU A 64 28.39 -16.19 30.84
N ASN A 65 28.19 -15.46 29.73
CA ASN A 65 29.20 -14.57 29.14
C ASN A 65 28.70 -13.14 28.86
N MET A 66 27.43 -12.84 29.15
CA MET A 66 26.80 -11.56 28.78
C MET A 66 26.84 -10.54 29.91
N ASP A 67 26.83 -10.97 31.17
CA ASP A 67 26.83 -10.05 32.32
C ASP A 67 28.15 -9.27 32.44
N GLU A 68 29.29 -9.89 32.07
CA GLU A 68 30.58 -9.22 32.05
C GLU A 68 30.66 -8.19 30.91
N ILE A 69 30.06 -8.49 29.75
CA ILE A 69 29.99 -7.58 28.60
C ILE A 69 29.04 -6.41 28.90
N ILE A 70 27.87 -6.69 29.46
CA ILE A 70 26.88 -5.67 29.86
C ILE A 70 27.48 -4.73 30.91
N LYS A 71 28.16 -5.28 31.93
CA LYS A 71 28.82 -4.47 32.96
C LYS A 71 29.92 -3.59 32.38
N LYS A 72 30.75 -4.13 31.47
CA LYS A 72 31.81 -3.37 30.79
C LYS A 72 31.25 -2.25 29.90
N PHE A 73 30.08 -2.46 29.30
CA PHE A 73 29.37 -1.42 28.56
C PHE A 73 28.69 -0.38 29.48
N GLU A 74 28.13 -0.79 30.61
CA GLU A 74 27.58 0.14 31.61
C GLU A 74 28.68 1.03 32.21
N ASP A 75 29.84 0.46 32.52
CA ASP A 75 31.00 1.19 33.04
C ASP A 75 31.51 2.22 32.00
N GLN A 76 31.59 1.84 30.72
CA GLN A 76 31.96 2.76 29.62
C GLN A 76 30.92 3.86 29.38
N ILE A 77 29.63 3.56 29.56
CA ILE A 77 28.55 4.55 29.44
C ILE A 77 28.62 5.57 30.57
N ASN A 78 28.90 5.12 31.80
CA ASN A 78 29.03 5.98 32.97
C ASN A 78 30.29 6.85 32.87
N GLU A 79 31.43 6.28 32.45
CA GLU A 79 32.67 7.02 32.20
C GLU A 79 32.47 8.12 31.14
N HIS A 80 31.77 7.81 30.05
CA HIS A 80 31.45 8.82 29.04
C HIS A 80 30.46 9.88 29.54
N HIS A 81 29.51 9.52 30.41
CA HIS A 81 28.55 10.47 30.98
C HIS A 81 29.25 11.44 31.95
N ASP A 82 30.17 10.94 32.76
CA ASP A 82 30.93 11.73 33.74
C ASP A 82 31.97 12.62 33.06
N THR A 83 32.63 12.14 32.01
CA THR A 83 33.52 12.96 31.17
C THR A 83 32.74 14.09 30.49
N HIS A 84 31.51 13.83 30.04
CA HIS A 84 30.64 14.86 29.45
C HIS A 84 30.11 15.88 30.45
N LEU A 85 30.00 15.52 31.73
CA LEU A 85 29.63 16.45 32.82
C LEU A 85 30.83 17.29 33.26
N ALA A 86 32.04 16.71 33.30
CA ALA A 86 33.29 17.39 33.64
C ALA A 86 33.74 18.41 32.58
N ASP A 87 33.51 18.14 31.29
CA ASP A 87 33.81 19.08 30.19
C ASP A 87 32.85 20.29 30.15
N ASN A 88 31.76 20.27 30.92
CA ASN A 88 30.79 21.36 31.01
C ASN A 88 31.01 22.29 32.23
N THR A 89 32.03 22.05 33.06
CA THR A 89 32.31 22.81 34.30
C THR A 89 33.56 23.70 34.26
N PHE A 90 34.16 23.96 33.09
CA PHE A 90 35.24 24.95 32.98
C PHE A 90 34.89 26.13 32.06
N VAL A 91 34.96 27.31 32.69
CA VAL A 91 34.97 28.68 32.15
C VAL A 91 33.66 29.18 31.54
N ALA A 92 32.89 29.83 32.40
CA ALA A 92 32.03 30.94 31.99
C ALA A 92 32.93 32.04 31.40
N ASP A 93 32.93 32.16 30.07
CA ASP A 93 33.29 33.40 29.41
C ASP A 93 32.24 33.73 28.35
N ASP A 94 31.76 34.96 28.45
CA ASP A 94 30.68 35.55 27.70
C ASP A 94 31.06 35.66 26.23
N SER A 95 30.51 34.78 25.38
CA SER A 95 30.25 35.19 23.99
C SER A 95 29.10 34.43 23.36
N HIS A 96 28.05 35.18 23.07
CA HIS A 96 26.93 34.80 22.23
C HIS A 96 27.40 34.24 20.88
N LYS A 97 27.46 32.91 20.75
CA LYS A 97 27.21 32.19 19.50
C LYS A 97 26.87 30.73 19.82
N LYS A 98 25.61 30.49 20.18
CA LYS A 98 25.01 29.14 20.12
C LYS A 98 25.18 28.62 18.68
N LYS A 99 26.19 27.78 18.44
CA LYS A 99 26.25 26.94 17.23
C LYS A 99 25.01 26.06 17.25
N ARG A 100 23.95 26.48 16.57
CA ARG A 100 22.79 25.64 16.29
C ARG A 100 23.30 24.45 15.47
N TYR A 101 23.42 23.30 16.12
CA TYR A 101 23.52 22.03 15.42
C TYR A 101 22.24 21.87 14.59
N THR A 102 22.34 22.11 13.28
CA THR A 102 21.30 21.75 12.32
C THR A 102 21.20 20.24 12.32
N CYS A 103 20.29 19.72 13.14
CA CYS A 103 19.95 18.32 13.24
C CYS A 103 19.66 17.78 11.82
N SER A 104 20.33 16.70 11.42
CA SER A 104 20.21 16.08 10.09
C SER A 104 18.79 15.54 9.77
N THR A 105 17.85 15.71 10.70
CA THR A 105 16.43 15.36 10.60
C THR A 105 15.72 16.01 9.42
N MET A 106 16.17 17.15 8.88
CA MET A 106 15.50 17.77 7.71
C MET A 106 15.62 16.92 6.43
N LYS A 107 16.80 16.33 6.16
CA LYS A 107 16.99 15.44 5.00
C LYS A 107 16.28 14.10 5.19
N ILE A 108 16.20 13.62 6.42
CA ILE A 108 15.49 12.39 6.79
C ILE A 108 13.97 12.59 6.65
N LYS A 109 13.44 13.73 7.13
CA LYS A 109 12.04 14.13 6.93
C LYS A 109 11.69 14.25 5.44
N ALA A 110 12.58 14.80 4.61
CA ALA A 110 12.35 14.88 3.17
C ALA A 110 12.30 13.49 2.50
N LYS A 111 13.19 12.56 2.88
CA LYS A 111 13.15 11.17 2.38
C LYS A 111 11.90 10.42 2.87
N PHE A 112 11.46 10.69 4.10
CA PHE A 112 10.24 10.14 4.68
C PHE A 112 8.99 10.63 3.94
N ILE A 113 8.89 11.94 3.71
CA ILE A 113 7.81 12.56 2.93
C ILE A 113 7.76 11.98 1.52
N LEU A 114 8.92 11.81 0.86
CA LEU A 114 8.98 11.21 -0.47
C LEU A 114 8.45 9.77 -0.45
N TYR A 115 8.84 8.95 0.53
CA TYR A 115 8.38 7.55 0.65
C TYR A 115 6.87 7.47 0.94
N SER A 116 6.33 8.32 1.81
CA SER A 116 4.88 8.42 2.07
C SER A 116 4.09 8.78 0.80
N ILE A 117 4.59 9.72 -0.01
CA ILE A 117 3.95 10.09 -1.29
C ILE A 117 3.88 8.90 -2.26
N PHE A 118 4.91 8.04 -2.27
CA PHE A 118 4.90 6.83 -3.12
C PHE A 118 3.92 5.76 -2.62
N LYS A 119 3.74 5.61 -1.30
CA LYS A 119 2.75 4.70 -0.71
C LYS A 119 1.33 5.09 -1.12
N ASP A 120 1.03 6.37 -1.01
CA ASP A 120 -0.32 6.89 -1.25
C ASP A 120 -0.75 6.65 -2.70
N GLU A 121 0.12 6.89 -3.68
CA GLU A 121 -0.22 6.70 -5.09
C GLU A 121 -0.48 5.22 -5.45
N VAL A 122 0.35 4.29 -4.94
CA VAL A 122 0.21 2.84 -5.18
C VAL A 122 -1.05 2.30 -4.49
N MET A 123 -1.26 2.66 -3.24
CA MET A 123 -2.40 2.18 -2.46
C MET A 123 -3.71 2.74 -3.02
N ASN A 124 -3.76 4.03 -3.34
CA ASN A 124 -4.93 4.64 -3.98
C ASN A 124 -5.25 3.96 -5.32
N THR A 125 -4.23 3.57 -6.09
CA THR A 125 -4.42 2.83 -7.34
C THR A 125 -5.05 1.46 -7.09
N ILE A 126 -4.52 0.68 -6.13
CA ILE A 126 -5.04 -0.67 -5.81
C ILE A 126 -6.49 -0.58 -5.30
N ILE A 127 -6.77 0.32 -4.35
CA ILE A 127 -8.10 0.50 -3.78
C ILE A 127 -9.09 0.97 -4.85
N TYR A 128 -8.70 1.93 -5.70
CA TYR A 128 -9.54 2.40 -6.81
C TYR A 128 -9.88 1.24 -7.75
N LEU A 129 -8.91 0.42 -8.16
CA LEU A 129 -9.13 -0.69 -9.09
C LEU A 129 -10.00 -1.79 -8.51
N GLY A 130 -9.76 -2.14 -7.25
CA GLY A 130 -10.57 -3.14 -6.56
C GLY A 130 -12.04 -2.74 -6.53
N ASN A 131 -12.33 -1.46 -6.23
CA ASN A 131 -13.69 -0.95 -6.23
C ASN A 131 -14.25 -0.71 -7.65
N SER A 132 -13.41 -0.32 -8.61
CA SER A 132 -13.80 -0.18 -10.02
C SER A 132 -14.19 -1.54 -10.64
N ALA A 133 -13.52 -2.63 -10.25
CA ALA A 133 -13.87 -3.99 -10.64
C ALA A 133 -15.27 -4.40 -10.18
N LYS A 134 -15.72 -3.88 -9.02
CA LYS A 134 -17.07 -4.14 -8.50
C LYS A 134 -18.18 -3.54 -9.37
N ARG A 135 -17.90 -2.50 -10.19
CA ARG A 135 -18.89 -1.93 -11.13
C ARG A 135 -19.45 -2.98 -12.08
N VAL A 136 -18.57 -3.79 -12.69
CA VAL A 136 -18.95 -4.86 -13.62
C VAL A 136 -19.80 -5.89 -12.90
N TYR A 137 -19.34 -6.33 -11.73
CA TYR A 137 -20.06 -7.30 -10.90
C TYR A 137 -21.48 -6.83 -10.54
N TYR A 138 -21.60 -5.61 -10.01
CA TYR A 138 -22.90 -5.06 -9.62
C TYR A 138 -23.77 -4.78 -10.83
N ALA A 139 -23.23 -4.26 -11.93
CA ALA A 139 -23.99 -4.04 -13.16
C ALA A 139 -24.54 -5.36 -13.72
N SER A 140 -23.72 -6.41 -13.83
CA SER A 140 -24.18 -7.74 -14.26
C SER A 140 -25.21 -8.34 -13.30
N SER A 141 -25.03 -8.13 -11.98
CA SER A 141 -26.00 -8.58 -10.98
C SER A 141 -27.33 -7.84 -11.12
N VAL A 142 -27.31 -6.53 -11.36
CA VAL A 142 -28.50 -5.72 -11.63
C VAL A 142 -29.21 -6.18 -12.89
N GLY A 143 -28.48 -6.48 -13.97
CA GLY A 143 -29.09 -7.02 -15.21
C GLY A 143 -29.78 -8.35 -14.98
N LEU A 144 -29.10 -9.29 -14.30
CA LEU A 144 -29.66 -10.60 -13.96
C LEU A 144 -30.90 -10.45 -13.06
N ARG A 145 -30.80 -9.70 -11.96
CA ARG A 145 -31.93 -9.51 -11.03
C ARG A 145 -33.05 -8.71 -11.67
N GLY A 146 -32.75 -7.78 -12.57
CA GLY A 146 -33.74 -7.05 -13.36
C GLY A 146 -34.53 -7.99 -14.24
N PHE A 147 -33.85 -8.93 -14.90
CA PHE A 147 -34.49 -9.99 -15.68
C PHE A 147 -35.38 -10.88 -14.81
N GLU A 148 -34.88 -11.36 -13.67
CA GLU A 148 -35.67 -12.18 -12.72
C GLU A 148 -36.88 -11.42 -12.16
N THR A 149 -36.74 -10.11 -11.93
CA THR A 149 -37.83 -9.25 -11.44
C THR A 149 -38.94 -9.08 -12.48
N ILE A 150 -38.63 -9.13 -13.78
CA ILE A 150 -39.63 -9.11 -14.84
C ILE A 150 -40.36 -10.46 -14.93
N ILE A 151 -39.66 -11.58 -14.71
CA ILE A 151 -40.26 -12.92 -14.73
C ILE A 151 -41.22 -13.12 -13.57
N GLN A 152 -40.86 -12.66 -12.37
CA GLN A 152 -41.60 -12.91 -11.13
C GLN A 152 -41.94 -14.40 -10.89
N ASP A 153 -41.11 -15.33 -11.38
CA ASP A 153 -41.33 -16.76 -11.15
C ASP A 153 -40.98 -17.09 -9.70
N VAL A 154 -42.02 -17.15 -8.87
CA VAL A 154 -41.93 -17.45 -7.44
C VAL A 154 -41.54 -18.91 -7.16
N THR A 155 -41.62 -19.79 -8.16
CA THR A 155 -41.24 -21.20 -8.04
C THR A 155 -39.74 -21.42 -8.27
N ALA A 156 -39.14 -20.66 -9.20
CA ALA A 156 -37.70 -20.69 -9.47
C ALA A 156 -36.89 -19.64 -8.70
N PHE A 157 -37.51 -18.51 -8.33
CA PHE A 157 -36.86 -17.38 -7.67
C PHE A 157 -37.53 -17.03 -6.33
N ASP A 158 -36.73 -16.49 -5.40
CA ASP A 158 -37.22 -16.13 -4.07
C ASP A 158 -38.23 -14.97 -4.15
N LEU A 159 -39.21 -14.93 -3.24
CA LEU A 159 -40.20 -13.84 -3.10
C LEU A 159 -39.56 -12.46 -2.95
N LYS A 160 -38.27 -12.41 -2.58
CA LYS A 160 -37.48 -11.20 -2.35
C LYS A 160 -36.69 -10.71 -3.58
N THR A 161 -36.95 -11.26 -4.77
CA THR A 161 -36.20 -10.92 -5.99
C THR A 161 -36.17 -9.42 -6.28
N THR A 162 -37.32 -8.74 -6.20
CA THR A 162 -37.41 -7.28 -6.38
C THR A 162 -36.59 -6.51 -5.33
N ALA A 163 -36.62 -6.95 -4.06
CA ALA A 163 -35.84 -6.32 -3.00
C ALA A 163 -34.33 -6.49 -3.23
N HIS A 164 -33.90 -7.67 -3.69
CA HIS A 164 -32.50 -7.92 -4.05
C HIS A 164 -32.04 -7.13 -5.27
N PHE A 165 -32.92 -6.94 -6.27
CA PHE A 165 -32.67 -6.04 -7.39
C PHE A 165 -32.41 -4.60 -6.91
N ILE A 166 -33.30 -4.07 -6.06
CA ILE A 166 -33.16 -2.71 -5.49
C ILE A 166 -31.86 -2.59 -4.69
N GLU A 167 -31.54 -3.57 -3.84
CA GLU A 167 -30.32 -3.59 -3.06
C GLU A 167 -29.05 -3.53 -3.94
N MET A 168 -29.02 -4.28 -5.03
CA MET A 168 -27.88 -4.27 -5.96
C MET A 168 -27.79 -2.96 -6.76
N ALA A 169 -28.93 -2.39 -7.14
CA ALA A 169 -28.98 -1.09 -7.79
C ALA A 169 -28.42 0.02 -6.88
N ASP A 170 -28.83 0.03 -5.62
CA ASP A 170 -28.37 1.02 -4.64
C ASP A 170 -26.87 0.83 -4.33
N LYS A 171 -26.38 -0.41 -4.21
CA LYS A 171 -24.93 -0.69 -4.08
C LYS A 171 -24.12 -0.23 -5.29
N LEU A 172 -24.63 -0.42 -6.50
CA LEU A 172 -23.97 0.05 -7.72
C LEU A 172 -23.87 1.58 -7.72
N GLN A 173 -24.96 2.26 -7.37
CA GLN A 173 -25.01 3.73 -7.33
C GLN A 173 -24.08 4.30 -6.24
N ASP A 174 -24.10 3.73 -5.04
CA ASP A 174 -23.19 4.13 -3.95
C ASP A 174 -21.72 3.93 -4.34
N THR A 175 -21.40 2.78 -4.93
CA THR A 175 -20.04 2.48 -5.43
C THR A 175 -19.60 3.51 -6.47
N GLU A 176 -20.48 3.86 -7.42
CA GLU A 176 -20.17 4.85 -8.45
C GLU A 176 -19.94 6.25 -7.86
N ASN A 177 -20.80 6.67 -6.95
CA ASN A 177 -20.67 7.97 -6.28
C ASN A 177 -19.37 8.07 -5.50
N LYS A 178 -18.98 7.01 -4.77
CA LYS A 178 -17.71 6.92 -4.03
C LYS A 178 -16.48 6.93 -4.95
N LEU A 179 -16.55 6.25 -6.10
CA LEU A 179 -15.47 6.28 -7.09
C LEU A 179 -15.31 7.65 -7.74
N LYS A 180 -16.41 8.35 -8.03
CA LYS A 180 -16.41 9.71 -8.59
C LYS A 180 -15.89 10.75 -7.60
N SER A 181 -16.31 10.67 -6.33
CA SER A 181 -15.89 11.61 -5.29
C SER A 181 -14.44 11.43 -4.84
N GLY A 182 -13.82 10.30 -5.19
CA GLY A 182 -12.48 9.94 -4.73
C GLY A 182 -12.44 9.39 -3.31
N TYR A 183 -13.59 8.95 -2.76
CA TYR A 183 -13.66 8.30 -1.44
C TYR A 183 -12.69 7.13 -1.30
N TYR A 184 -12.45 6.40 -2.38
CA TYR A 184 -11.50 5.29 -2.46
C TYR A 184 -10.06 5.74 -2.72
N GLY A 185 -9.62 6.79 -2.03
CA GLY A 185 -8.26 7.33 -2.07
C GLY A 185 -8.08 8.47 -3.08
N ALA A 186 -8.49 8.29 -4.33
CA ALA A 186 -8.46 9.35 -5.35
C ALA A 186 -9.48 9.13 -6.46
N PRO A 187 -10.01 10.20 -7.10
CA PRO A 187 -10.87 10.07 -8.27
C PRO A 187 -10.07 9.65 -9.51
N LEU A 188 -10.75 9.11 -10.53
CA LEU A 188 -10.13 8.64 -11.78
C LEU A 188 -9.19 9.68 -12.41
N SER A 189 -9.57 10.96 -12.36
CA SER A 189 -8.81 12.08 -12.90
C SER A 189 -7.43 12.29 -12.28
N SER A 190 -7.18 11.73 -11.10
CA SER A 190 -5.89 11.83 -10.42
C SER A 190 -4.85 10.86 -10.97
N PHE A 191 -5.28 9.79 -11.65
CA PHE A 191 -4.37 8.77 -12.19
C PHE A 191 -3.90 9.16 -13.59
N LYS A 192 -2.74 9.81 -13.70
CA LYS A 192 -2.17 10.25 -14.98
C LYS A 192 -2.09 9.14 -16.03
N PHE A 193 -1.78 7.91 -15.62
CA PHE A 193 -1.66 6.77 -16.53
C PHE A 193 -3.01 6.25 -17.06
N LEU A 194 -4.14 6.75 -16.54
CA LEU A 194 -5.51 6.49 -17.02
C LEU A 194 -6.14 7.71 -17.71
N SER A 195 -5.39 8.79 -17.90
CA SER A 195 -5.90 10.05 -18.47
C SER A 195 -6.50 9.88 -19.88
N GLU A 196 -6.01 8.91 -20.65
CA GLU A 196 -6.54 8.55 -21.98
C GLU A 196 -8.03 8.14 -21.94
N PHE A 197 -8.56 7.74 -20.78
CA PHE A 197 -9.94 7.26 -20.62
C PHE A 197 -10.93 8.33 -20.11
N LEU A 198 -10.47 9.54 -19.81
CA LEU A 198 -11.32 10.61 -19.24
C LEU A 198 -12.17 11.35 -20.28
N GLY A 199 -11.78 11.30 -21.55
CA GLY A 199 -12.47 11.97 -22.65
C GLY A 199 -13.42 11.06 -23.43
N LYS A 200 -13.26 11.04 -24.75
CA LYS A 200 -13.94 10.13 -25.68
C LYS A 200 -12.94 9.07 -26.19
N PRO A 201 -12.64 8.02 -25.40
CA PRO A 201 -11.62 7.04 -25.76
C PRO A 201 -12.03 6.10 -26.91
N GLY A 202 -13.25 6.25 -27.46
CA GLY A 202 -13.77 5.36 -28.50
C GLY A 202 -14.10 3.99 -27.91
N CYS A 203 -13.83 2.92 -28.65
CA CYS A 203 -14.04 1.57 -28.13
C CYS A 203 -12.88 1.10 -27.25
N VAL A 204 -13.17 0.95 -25.95
CA VAL A 204 -12.19 0.50 -24.96
C VAL A 204 -12.34 -1.00 -24.70
N ARG A 205 -11.44 -1.80 -25.28
CA ARG A 205 -11.35 -3.26 -25.07
C ARG A 205 -9.91 -3.73 -24.90
N PRO A 206 -9.66 -4.77 -24.09
CA PRO A 206 -8.40 -5.52 -24.15
C PRO A 206 -8.17 -6.08 -25.56
N GLU A 207 -6.91 -6.30 -25.95
CA GLU A 207 -6.58 -6.71 -27.32
C GLU A 207 -7.33 -7.98 -27.77
N ARG A 208 -7.48 -8.96 -26.86
CA ARG A 208 -8.23 -10.20 -27.08
C ARG A 208 -9.72 -10.02 -27.39
N PHE A 209 -10.30 -8.86 -27.06
CA PHE A 209 -11.73 -8.57 -27.22
C PHE A 209 -11.98 -7.39 -28.16
N LYS A 210 -10.97 -6.94 -28.91
CA LYS A 210 -11.09 -5.80 -29.82
C LYS A 210 -12.14 -6.02 -30.91
N TYR A 211 -12.33 -7.26 -31.36
CA TYR A 211 -13.38 -7.64 -32.32
C TYR A 211 -14.81 -7.31 -31.83
N GLN A 212 -15.02 -7.14 -30.52
CA GLN A 212 -16.34 -6.76 -29.99
C GLN A 212 -16.71 -5.31 -30.35
N CYS A 213 -15.71 -4.46 -30.61
CA CYS A 213 -15.93 -3.08 -31.05
C CYS A 213 -16.67 -3.04 -32.39
N ASP A 214 -16.30 -3.91 -33.32
CA ASP A 214 -16.88 -3.99 -34.66
C ASP A 214 -18.28 -4.62 -34.65
N LYS A 215 -18.66 -5.28 -33.55
CA LYS A 215 -19.97 -5.93 -33.36
C LYS A 215 -21.00 -5.03 -32.68
N ARG A 216 -20.64 -3.78 -32.35
CA ARG A 216 -21.57 -2.83 -31.72
C ARG A 216 -22.72 -2.51 -32.68
N VAL A 217 -23.94 -2.56 -32.18
CA VAL A 217 -25.15 -2.17 -32.91
C VAL A 217 -25.83 -1.05 -32.15
N PHE A 218 -25.71 0.16 -32.67
CA PHE A 218 -26.26 1.38 -32.07
C PHE A 218 -27.78 1.48 -32.29
N ASP A 219 -28.46 2.10 -31.34
CA ASP A 219 -29.86 2.50 -31.45
C ASP A 219 -30.09 3.86 -30.77
N GLU A 220 -31.35 4.26 -30.62
CA GLU A 220 -31.72 5.55 -30.02
C GLU A 220 -31.28 5.68 -28.56
N GLU A 221 -31.19 4.58 -27.80
CA GLU A 221 -30.79 4.59 -26.39
C GLU A 221 -29.29 4.33 -26.20
N TYR A 222 -28.72 3.43 -26.99
CA TYR A 222 -27.30 3.09 -27.00
C TYR A 222 -26.65 3.70 -28.25
N THR A 223 -26.28 4.97 -28.14
CA THR A 223 -25.69 5.76 -29.23
C THR A 223 -24.19 5.54 -29.37
N GLU A 224 -23.62 5.87 -30.53
CA GLU A 224 -22.17 5.85 -30.75
C GLU A 224 -21.44 6.82 -29.82
N GLU A 225 -22.05 7.97 -29.50
CA GLU A 225 -21.51 8.93 -28.55
C GLU A 225 -21.39 8.31 -27.15
N LEU A 226 -22.44 7.65 -26.66
CA LEU A 226 -22.41 6.96 -25.38
C LEU A 226 -21.35 5.85 -25.38
N ALA A 227 -21.34 5.00 -26.40
CA ALA A 227 -20.42 3.87 -26.53
C ALA A 227 -18.93 4.29 -26.66
N SER A 228 -18.67 5.54 -27.03
CA SER A 228 -17.33 6.11 -27.23
C SER A 228 -16.89 7.03 -26.09
N SER A 229 -17.72 7.17 -25.06
CA SER A 229 -17.50 8.08 -23.93
C SER A 229 -16.69 7.44 -22.80
N SER A 230 -16.29 8.25 -21.82
CA SER A 230 -15.62 7.76 -20.61
C SER A 230 -16.53 6.83 -19.79
N LEU A 231 -15.92 5.92 -19.02
CA LEU A 231 -16.67 5.01 -18.15
C LEU A 231 -17.59 5.76 -17.16
N ASN A 232 -17.16 6.93 -16.67
CA ASN A 232 -17.97 7.72 -15.74
C ASN A 232 -19.27 8.22 -16.41
N TYR A 233 -19.20 8.59 -17.69
CA TYR A 233 -20.39 8.99 -18.46
C TYR A 233 -21.29 7.79 -18.71
N ILE A 234 -20.72 6.68 -19.18
CA ILE A 234 -21.44 5.40 -19.41
C ILE A 234 -22.17 4.95 -18.14
N MET A 235 -21.51 4.96 -16.99
CA MET A 235 -22.11 4.60 -15.71
C MET A 235 -23.21 5.57 -15.27
N THR A 236 -23.12 6.85 -15.62
CA THR A 236 -24.16 7.85 -15.31
C THR A 236 -25.43 7.54 -16.09
N GLU A 237 -25.31 7.34 -17.41
CA GLU A 237 -26.44 6.96 -18.25
C GLU A 237 -27.03 5.61 -17.84
N TYR A 238 -26.18 4.64 -17.49
CA TYR A 238 -26.62 3.36 -16.96
C TYR A 238 -27.46 3.50 -15.69
N ILE A 239 -27.00 4.29 -14.72
CA ILE A 239 -27.72 4.54 -13.47
C ILE A 239 -29.02 5.31 -13.72
N ASN A 240 -29.05 6.24 -14.69
CA ASN A 240 -30.27 6.95 -15.06
C ASN A 240 -31.33 5.98 -15.61
N LYS A 241 -30.97 5.16 -16.59
CA LYS A 241 -31.85 4.12 -17.17
C LYS A 241 -32.29 3.09 -16.14
N LEU A 242 -31.40 2.71 -15.24
CA LEU A 242 -31.73 1.83 -14.11
C LEU A 242 -32.75 2.46 -13.17
N ASN A 243 -32.62 3.75 -12.87
CA ASN A 243 -33.56 4.46 -12.00
C ASN A 243 -34.92 4.67 -12.68
N GLU A 244 -34.97 4.89 -13.99
CA GLU A 244 -36.21 4.90 -14.77
C GLU A 244 -36.91 3.54 -14.69
N PHE A 245 -36.16 2.45 -14.90
CA PHE A 245 -36.67 1.09 -14.78
C PHE A 245 -37.18 0.80 -13.37
N LYS A 246 -36.43 1.19 -12.32
CA LYS A 246 -36.84 1.03 -10.91
C LYS A 246 -38.15 1.75 -10.60
N LYS A 247 -38.36 2.96 -11.15
CA LYS A 247 -39.59 3.75 -10.95
C LYS A 247 -40.78 3.16 -11.69
N ASN A 248 -40.56 2.61 -12.87
CA ASN A 248 -41.60 2.04 -13.74
C ASN A 248 -41.90 0.57 -13.44
N LEU A 249 -41.29 0.02 -12.39
CA LEU A 249 -41.47 -1.36 -11.98
C LEU A 249 -42.88 -1.54 -11.40
N GLN A 250 -43.87 -1.74 -12.26
CA GLN A 250 -45.19 -2.16 -11.84
C GLN A 250 -45.12 -3.63 -11.43
N VAL A 251 -45.45 -3.90 -10.16
CA VAL A 251 -45.58 -5.26 -9.64
C VAL A 251 -46.90 -5.82 -10.17
N GLU A 252 -46.94 -6.18 -11.45
CA GLU A 252 -48.05 -6.97 -11.98
C GLU A 252 -47.86 -8.41 -11.51
N THR A 253 -48.75 -8.85 -10.62
CA THR A 253 -48.79 -10.20 -10.06
C THR A 253 -49.10 -11.25 -11.12
N GLU A 254 -48.28 -12.31 -11.12
CA GLU A 254 -48.48 -13.62 -11.74
C GLU A 254 -48.58 -13.65 -13.27
N VAL A 255 -47.44 -13.78 -13.92
CA VAL A 255 -47.40 -14.40 -15.26
C VAL A 255 -47.54 -15.91 -15.05
N VAL A 256 -48.75 -16.44 -15.26
CA VAL A 256 -48.94 -17.90 -15.38
C VAL A 256 -48.33 -18.32 -16.71
N VAL A 257 -47.08 -18.79 -16.66
CA VAL A 257 -46.33 -19.23 -17.84
C VAL A 257 -46.89 -20.58 -18.31
N SER A 258 -47.66 -20.59 -19.39
CA SER A 258 -47.96 -21.83 -20.11
C SER A 258 -46.68 -22.31 -20.85
N PRO A 259 -46.44 -23.62 -20.99
CA PRO A 259 -45.26 -24.16 -21.69
C PRO A 259 -45.10 -23.63 -23.12
N ASP A 260 -46.22 -23.35 -23.81
CA ASP A 260 -46.23 -22.81 -25.17
C ASP A 260 -45.96 -21.29 -25.22
N GLY A 261 -46.05 -20.57 -24.09
CA GLY A 261 -45.88 -19.11 -23.99
C GLY A 261 -44.52 -18.64 -23.47
N ILE A 262 -43.58 -19.55 -23.19
CA ILE A 262 -42.24 -19.20 -22.67
C ILE A 262 -41.45 -18.35 -23.69
N GLY A 263 -41.56 -18.67 -24.98
CA GLY A 263 -40.88 -17.95 -26.05
C GLY A 263 -41.29 -16.48 -26.11
N ASP A 264 -42.61 -16.23 -26.18
CA ASP A 264 -43.19 -14.88 -26.22
C ASP A 264 -42.85 -14.09 -24.95
N THR A 265 -42.88 -14.77 -23.80
CA THR A 265 -42.52 -14.18 -22.50
C THR A 265 -41.04 -13.75 -22.49
N LEU A 266 -40.14 -14.62 -22.95
CA LEU A 266 -38.71 -14.33 -23.07
C LEU A 266 -38.44 -13.19 -24.06
N GLU A 267 -39.12 -13.20 -25.21
CA GLU A 267 -38.99 -12.14 -26.22
C GLU A 267 -39.44 -10.78 -25.66
N LYS A 268 -40.61 -10.73 -24.99
CA LYS A 268 -41.10 -9.52 -24.33
C LYS A 268 -40.10 -8.99 -23.28
N MET A 269 -39.45 -9.89 -22.54
CA MET A 269 -38.43 -9.54 -21.55
C MET A 269 -37.16 -8.97 -22.19
N LEU A 270 -36.62 -9.65 -23.20
CA LEU A 270 -35.44 -9.20 -23.91
C LEU A 270 -35.67 -7.87 -24.64
N ASN A 271 -36.93 -7.61 -25.04
CA ASN A 271 -37.36 -6.36 -25.65
C ASN A 271 -37.73 -5.26 -24.64
N THR A 272 -37.64 -5.51 -23.33
CA THR A 272 -37.80 -4.44 -22.34
C THR A 272 -36.68 -3.41 -22.51
N PRO A 273 -36.97 -2.10 -22.59
CA PRO A 273 -35.98 -1.07 -22.93
C PRO A 273 -34.69 -1.15 -22.09
N PHE A 274 -34.84 -1.28 -20.76
CA PHE A 274 -33.70 -1.41 -19.85
C PHE A 274 -32.85 -2.65 -20.10
N ILE A 275 -33.47 -3.83 -20.33
CA ILE A 275 -32.72 -5.09 -20.56
C ILE A 275 -31.97 -5.02 -21.90
N LYS A 276 -32.63 -4.49 -22.93
CA LYS A 276 -32.00 -4.27 -24.25
C LYS A 276 -30.80 -3.32 -24.13
N PHE A 277 -30.96 -2.21 -23.42
CA PHE A 277 -29.88 -1.26 -23.14
C PHE A 277 -28.75 -1.91 -22.30
N HIS A 278 -29.10 -2.62 -21.22
CA HIS A 278 -28.15 -3.33 -20.35
C HIS A 278 -27.26 -4.29 -21.15
N ASN A 279 -27.86 -5.12 -22.00
CA ASN A 279 -27.15 -6.13 -22.78
C ASN A 279 -26.13 -5.51 -23.75
N LYS A 280 -26.37 -4.28 -24.22
CA LYS A 280 -25.44 -3.56 -25.10
C LYS A 280 -24.31 -2.88 -24.33
N VAL A 281 -24.64 -2.24 -23.21
CA VAL A 281 -23.70 -1.38 -22.47
C VAL A 281 -22.81 -2.17 -21.49
N ILE A 282 -23.22 -3.36 -21.04
CA ILE A 282 -22.46 -4.13 -20.04
C ILE A 282 -21.06 -4.51 -20.54
N ASP A 283 -20.92 -4.78 -21.84
CA ASP A 283 -19.63 -5.08 -22.46
C ASP A 283 -18.70 -3.85 -22.46
N ASP A 284 -19.25 -2.64 -22.54
CA ASP A 284 -18.46 -1.41 -22.42
C ASP A 284 -17.99 -1.18 -21.00
N ILE A 285 -18.89 -1.35 -20.03
CA ILE A 285 -18.54 -1.26 -18.60
C ILE A 285 -17.43 -2.27 -18.29
N ALA A 286 -17.56 -3.51 -18.75
CA ALA A 286 -16.54 -4.55 -18.59
C ALA A 286 -15.23 -4.20 -19.32
N GLY A 287 -15.33 -3.74 -20.57
CA GLY A 287 -14.19 -3.37 -21.41
C GLY A 287 -13.31 -2.28 -20.79
N HIS A 288 -13.92 -1.19 -20.31
CA HIS A 288 -13.22 -0.13 -19.61
C HIS A 288 -12.56 -0.62 -18.32
N THR A 289 -13.30 -1.34 -17.48
CA THR A 289 -12.76 -1.87 -16.22
C THR A 289 -11.57 -2.81 -16.45
N PHE A 290 -11.63 -3.70 -17.44
CA PHE A 290 -10.49 -4.55 -17.78
C PHE A 290 -9.27 -3.76 -18.27
N ARG A 291 -9.49 -2.73 -19.09
CA ARG A 291 -8.40 -1.86 -19.56
C ARG A 291 -7.77 -1.05 -18.43
N TYR A 292 -8.56 -0.61 -17.45
CA TYR A 292 -8.04 0.06 -16.26
C TYR A 292 -7.12 -0.88 -15.49
N VAL A 293 -7.54 -2.13 -15.29
CA VAL A 293 -6.72 -3.16 -14.63
C VAL A 293 -5.43 -3.44 -15.42
N GLU A 294 -5.49 -3.55 -16.74
CA GLU A 294 -4.31 -3.81 -17.58
C GLU A 294 -3.29 -2.67 -17.50
N LYS A 295 -3.72 -1.42 -17.71
CA LYS A 295 -2.86 -0.23 -17.64
C LYS A 295 -2.29 -0.04 -16.24
N SER A 296 -3.11 -0.27 -15.22
CA SER A 296 -2.68 -0.19 -13.84
C SER A 296 -1.68 -1.28 -13.47
N ARG A 297 -1.85 -2.51 -13.97
CA ARG A 297 -0.87 -3.58 -13.75
C ARG A 297 0.51 -3.17 -14.25
N VAL A 298 0.59 -2.61 -15.46
CA VAL A 298 1.85 -2.12 -16.03
C VAL A 298 2.44 -1.00 -15.16
N PHE A 299 1.61 -0.04 -14.74
CA PHE A 299 2.03 1.03 -13.84
C PHE A 299 2.56 0.51 -12.49
N LEU A 300 1.80 -0.36 -11.83
CA LEU A 300 2.15 -0.96 -10.53
C LEU A 300 3.45 -1.77 -10.64
N MET A 301 3.59 -2.60 -11.68
CA MET A 301 4.83 -3.36 -11.92
C MET A 301 6.04 -2.44 -12.11
N ASN A 302 5.89 -1.38 -12.90
CA ASN A 302 6.96 -0.40 -13.09
C ASN A 302 7.34 0.31 -11.78
N LYS A 303 6.36 0.61 -10.92
CA LYS A 303 6.59 1.19 -9.60
C LYS A 303 7.30 0.20 -8.66
N VAL A 304 6.86 -1.05 -8.61
CA VAL A 304 7.51 -2.12 -7.82
C VAL A 304 8.97 -2.30 -8.24
N ILE A 305 9.24 -2.41 -9.55
CA ILE A 305 10.61 -2.54 -10.08
C ILE A 305 11.45 -1.32 -9.70
N LYS A 306 10.88 -0.11 -9.78
CA LYS A 306 11.59 1.12 -9.40
C LYS A 306 11.91 1.15 -7.91
N ILE A 307 10.97 0.75 -7.05
CA ILE A 307 11.18 0.65 -5.60
C ILE A 307 12.27 -0.38 -5.31
N LEU A 308 12.19 -1.58 -5.88
CA LEU A 308 13.18 -2.63 -5.69
C LEU A 308 14.60 -2.16 -6.06
N LYS A 309 14.74 -1.46 -7.20
CA LYS A 309 16.02 -0.86 -7.61
C LYS A 309 16.51 0.20 -6.62
N MET A 310 15.64 1.07 -6.12
CA MET A 310 16.02 2.06 -5.11
C MET A 310 16.43 1.41 -3.80
N THR A 311 15.66 0.44 -3.30
CA THR A 311 15.96 -0.30 -2.08
C THR A 311 17.32 -1.00 -2.19
N PHE A 312 17.61 -1.64 -3.33
CA PHE A 312 18.90 -2.26 -3.57
C PHE A 312 20.06 -1.24 -3.51
N VAL A 313 19.92 -0.08 -4.14
CA VAL A 313 20.94 0.99 -4.09
C VAL A 313 21.12 1.51 -2.67
N VAL A 314 20.04 1.74 -1.93
CA VAL A 314 20.08 2.18 -0.52
C VAL A 314 20.78 1.13 0.34
N HIS A 315 20.53 -0.16 0.10
CA HIS A 315 21.17 -1.25 0.83
C HIS A 315 22.68 -1.30 0.59
N ILE A 316 23.14 -1.15 -0.66
CA ILE A 316 24.57 -1.05 -0.98
C ILE A 316 25.21 0.13 -0.24
N ILE A 317 24.57 1.30 -0.26
CA ILE A 317 25.08 2.49 0.44
C ILE A 317 25.16 2.22 1.94
N ALA A 318 24.15 1.59 2.53
CA ALA A 318 24.15 1.23 3.95
C ALA A 318 25.31 0.28 4.30
N ILE A 319 25.55 -0.76 3.50
CA ILE A 319 26.67 -1.69 3.70
C ILE A 319 28.01 -0.94 3.66
N ILE A 320 28.21 -0.06 2.67
CA ILE A 320 29.45 0.74 2.56
C ILE A 320 29.65 1.61 3.82
N ILE A 321 28.58 2.24 4.31
CA ILE A 321 28.62 3.06 5.53
C ILE A 321 28.99 2.20 6.75
N ILE A 322 28.41 1.01 6.89
CA ILE A 322 28.71 0.09 8.00
C ILE A 322 30.18 -0.30 7.99
N VAL A 323 30.71 -0.71 6.83
CA VAL A 323 32.12 -1.06 6.69
C VAL A 323 33.02 0.13 7.04
N PHE A 324 32.67 1.33 6.57
CA PHE A 324 33.45 2.54 6.87
C PHE A 324 33.45 2.89 8.36
N LEU A 325 32.29 2.83 9.02
CA LEU A 325 32.17 3.05 10.47
C LEU A 325 32.95 2.00 11.27
N PHE A 326 32.88 0.74 10.86
CA PHE A 326 33.65 -0.35 11.46
C PHE A 326 35.16 -0.08 11.36
N LEU A 327 35.64 0.31 10.16
CA LEU A 327 37.06 0.66 9.96
C LEU A 327 37.49 1.82 10.86
N ILE A 328 36.68 2.88 10.99
CA ILE A 328 36.98 4.00 11.88
C ILE A 328 37.06 3.54 13.34
N TYR A 329 36.08 2.76 13.80
CA TYR A 329 36.01 2.33 15.20
C TYR A 329 37.16 1.40 15.57
N ILE A 330 37.43 0.39 14.74
CA ILE A 330 38.55 -0.53 14.93
C ILE A 330 39.88 0.21 14.86
N THR A 331 40.07 1.11 13.89
CA THR A 331 41.31 1.90 13.80
C THR A 331 41.51 2.75 15.06
N LYS A 332 40.44 3.35 15.61
CA LYS A 332 40.52 4.11 16.87
C LYS A 332 40.92 3.21 18.03
N GLN A 333 40.34 2.02 18.15
CA GLN A 333 40.72 1.07 19.20
C GLN A 333 42.17 0.59 19.05
N ILE A 334 42.61 0.22 17.84
CA ILE A 334 44.00 -0.19 17.57
C ILE A 334 44.97 0.94 17.96
N LYS A 335 44.69 2.19 17.55
CA LYS A 335 45.51 3.35 17.92
C LYS A 335 45.58 3.55 19.43
N HIS A 336 44.47 3.38 20.14
CA HIS A 336 44.44 3.49 21.59
C HIS A 336 45.27 2.39 22.27
N GLN A 337 45.15 1.13 21.81
CA GLN A 337 45.94 0.01 22.33
C GLN A 337 47.44 0.17 22.05
N LEU A 338 47.82 0.64 20.85
CA LEU A 338 49.21 0.96 20.52
C LEU A 338 49.79 2.05 21.44
N HIS A 339 49.00 3.09 21.73
CA HIS A 339 49.44 4.15 22.64
C HIS A 339 49.71 3.64 24.06
N ILE A 340 48.82 2.79 24.61
CA ILE A 340 49.02 2.14 25.91
C ILE A 340 50.30 1.28 25.91
N MET A 341 50.56 0.54 24.82
CA MET A 341 51.79 -0.24 24.69
C MET A 341 53.04 0.64 24.66
N ASP A 342 53.02 1.76 23.92
CA ASP A 342 54.14 2.70 23.85
C ASP A 342 54.44 3.32 25.23
N GLU A 343 53.40 3.70 25.99
CA GLU A 343 53.55 4.19 27.36
C GLU A 343 54.15 3.11 28.28
N LEU A 344 53.67 1.87 28.19
CA LEU A 344 54.20 0.75 28.98
C LEU A 344 55.68 0.48 28.67
N ILE A 345 56.06 0.49 27.37
CA ILE A 345 57.45 0.33 26.93
C ILE A 345 58.32 1.46 27.48
N SER A 346 57.84 2.70 27.39
CA SER A 346 58.53 3.87 27.93
C SER A 346 58.77 3.74 29.44
N VAL A 347 57.75 3.33 30.20
CA VAL A 347 57.88 3.08 31.65
C VAL A 347 58.91 1.99 31.92
N ILE A 348 58.86 0.85 31.22
CA ILE A 348 59.79 -0.26 31.39
C ILE A 348 61.24 0.17 31.09
N LEU A 349 61.45 0.93 30.02
CA LEU A 349 62.79 1.40 29.61
C LEU A 349 63.33 2.52 30.51
N THR A 350 62.47 3.27 31.18
CA THR A 350 62.86 4.36 32.09
C THR A 350 63.27 3.82 33.47
N VAL A 351 62.76 2.65 33.88
CA VAL A 351 63.14 2.02 35.15
C VAL A 351 64.53 1.38 35.02
N PRO A 352 65.54 1.79 35.82
CA PRO A 352 66.86 1.18 35.77
C PRO A 352 66.78 -0.32 36.06
N LEU A 353 67.50 -1.13 35.27
CA LEU A 353 67.45 -2.59 35.36
C LEU A 353 67.75 -3.14 36.77
N SER A 354 68.57 -2.41 37.55
CA SER A 354 68.90 -2.73 38.94
C SER A 354 67.67 -2.63 39.86
N VAL A 355 66.83 -1.62 39.68
CA VAL A 355 65.60 -1.40 40.46
C VAL A 355 64.55 -2.45 40.08
N TYR A 356 64.35 -2.68 38.78
CA TYR A 356 63.45 -3.73 38.29
C TYR A 356 63.85 -5.13 38.81
N ASN A 357 65.15 -5.44 38.80
CA ASN A 357 65.63 -6.73 39.26
C ASN A 357 65.50 -6.96 40.76
N SER A 358 65.53 -5.88 41.56
CA SER A 358 65.41 -5.92 43.02
C SER A 358 63.97 -6.03 43.55
N SER A 359 62.95 -5.71 42.74
CA SER A 359 61.53 -5.71 43.17
C SER A 359 60.77 -6.92 42.61
N SER A 360 60.39 -7.85 43.49
CA SER A 360 59.56 -9.01 43.13
C SER A 360 58.14 -8.64 42.70
N LYS A 361 57.65 -7.45 43.09
CA LYS A 361 56.34 -6.92 42.69
C LYS A 361 56.33 -6.28 41.30
N LEU A 362 57.47 -5.78 40.82
CA LEU A 362 57.57 -5.20 39.47
C LEU A 362 57.80 -6.27 38.39
N LYS A 363 58.30 -7.45 38.78
CA LYS A 363 58.48 -8.62 37.90
C LYS A 363 57.21 -9.44 37.66
N ARG A 364 56.19 -9.25 38.50
CA ARG A 364 54.92 -9.96 38.47
C ARG A 364 53.88 -9.06 37.84
#